data_AF-A0A969MNZ0-F1
#
_entry.id   AF-A0A969MNZ0-F1
#
_cell.length_a   1.000
_cell.length_b   1.000
_cell.length_c   1.000
_cell.angle_alpha   90.00
_cell.angle_beta   90.00
_cell.angle_gamma   90.00
#
_symmetry.space_group_name_H-M   'P 1'
#
loop_
_entity.id
_entity.type
_entity.pdbx_description
1 polymer ?
#
loop_
_entity_poly.entity_id
_entity_poly.type
_entity_poly.pdbx_seq_one_letter_code
_entity_poly.pdbx_strand_id
1 'polypeptide(L)' 'MFAVVTPKEIHLPPGTVLKLPGSWDEYQSLSAQLGDRSSPRIKYRPGEILLMAPLPEHGRKAS' A
#
# COMPACT_ATOMS: atom_id res chain seq x y z
N MET A 1 2.32 -16.04 -0.72
CA MET A 1 1.48 -15.34 0.28
C MET A 1 0.59 -14.36 -0.48
N PHE A 2 -0.67 -14.20 -0.08
CA PHE A 2 -1.64 -13.38 -0.80
C PHE A 2 -1.63 -11.92 -0.29
N ALA A 3 -2.06 -10.99 -1.14
CA ALA A 3 -2.37 -9.64 -0.71
C ALA A 3 -3.69 -9.62 0.08
N VAL A 4 -3.72 -8.89 1.19
CA VAL A 4 -4.90 -8.72 2.05
C VAL A 4 -5.12 -7.23 2.28
N VAL A 5 -6.30 -6.73 1.92
CA VAL A 5 -6.72 -5.35 2.16
C VAL A 5 -8.11 -5.39 2.78
N THR A 6 -8.20 -4.98 4.04
CA THR A 6 -9.43 -4.92 4.83
C THR A 6 -9.43 -3.67 5.69
N PRO A 7 -10.58 -3.24 6.24
CA PRO A 7 -10.62 -2.12 7.19
C PRO A 7 -9.76 -2.30 8.45
N LYS A 8 -9.30 -3.52 8.75
CA LYS A 8 -8.47 -3.83 9.94
C LYS A 8 -7.01 -4.07 9.61
N GLU A 9 -6.71 -4.61 8.43
CA GLU A 9 -5.35 -4.95 8.03
C GLU A 9 -5.08 -4.64 6.56
N ILE A 10 -3.88 -4.10 6.31
CA ILE A 10 -3.29 -3.99 4.98
C ILE A 10 -1.97 -4.76 5.00
N HIS A 11 -1.94 -5.90 4.30
CA HIS A 11 -0.77 -6.72 4.07
C HIS A 11 -0.55 -6.89 2.58
N LEU A 12 0.59 -6.41 2.07
CA LEU A 12 0.99 -6.60 0.69
C LEU A 12 2.34 -7.31 0.66
N PRO A 13 2.44 -8.48 0.00
CA PRO A 13 3.73 -9.14 -0.21
C PRO A 13 4.72 -8.20 -0.92
N PRO A 14 6.03 -8.32 -0.63
CA PRO A 14 7.11 -7.73 -1.43
C PRO A 14 6.83 -7.59 -2.92
N GLY A 15 6.99 -6.37 -3.46
CA GLY A 15 6.83 -6.09 -4.89
C GLY A 15 5.39 -6.09 -5.40
N THR A 16 4.39 -6.22 -4.53
CA THR A 16 2.98 -6.18 -4.95
C THR A 16 2.57 -4.78 -5.35
N VAL A 17 1.92 -4.66 -6.51
CA VAL A 17 1.18 -3.48 -6.93
C VAL A 17 -0.29 -3.86 -7.06
N LEU A 18 -1.14 -3.26 -6.23
CA LEU A 18 -2.58 -3.44 -6.29
C LEU A 18 -3.22 -2.15 -6.79
N LYS A 19 -4.11 -2.28 -7.78
CA LYS A 19 -4.94 -1.20 -8.30
C LYS A 19 -6.40 -1.61 -8.12
N LEU A 20 -7.16 -0.79 -7.42
CA LEU A 20 -8.55 -1.05 -7.09
C LEU A 20 -9.39 0.20 -7.35
N PRO A 21 -10.69 0.06 -7.71
CA PRO A 21 -11.61 1.19 -7.71
C PRO A 21 -11.75 1.72 -6.27
N GLY A 22 -11.92 3.03 -6.13
CA GLY A 22 -12.16 3.63 -4.82
C GLY A 22 -12.43 5.13 -4.85
N SER A 23 -13.16 5.60 -3.85
CA SER A 23 -13.46 7.02 -3.63
C SER A 23 -12.32 7.74 -2.91
N TRP A 24 -12.40 9.07 -2.84
CA TRP A 24 -11.47 9.87 -2.05
C TRP A 24 -11.58 9.56 -0.55
N ASP A 25 -12.79 9.35 -0.04
CA ASP A 25 -13.03 9.04 1.39
C ASP A 25 -12.47 7.66 1.78
N GLU A 26 -12.58 6.68 0.88
CA GLU A 26 -11.97 5.35 1.05
C GLU A 26 -10.44 5.44 1.04
N TYR A 27 -9.86 6.26 0.15
CA TYR A 27 -8.43 6.55 0.17
C TYR A 27 -7.98 7.18 1.49
N GLN A 28 -8.71 8.18 2.00
CA GLN A 28 -8.37 8.81 3.28
C GLN A 28 -8.45 7.82 4.44
N SER A 29 -9.47 6.95 4.44
CA SER A 29 -9.62 5.89 5.45
C SER A 29 -8.45 4.90 5.42
N LEU A 30 -8.05 4.44 4.23
CA LEU A 30 -6.89 3.55 4.06
C LEU A 30 -5.57 4.25 4.44
N SER A 31 -5.42 5.54 4.09
CA SER A 31 -4.24 6.32 4.47
C SER A 31 -4.15 6.51 5.99
N ALA A 32 -5.27 6.75 6.66
CA ALA A 32 -5.31 6.84 8.12
C ALA A 32 -4.95 5.50 8.80
N GLN A 33 -5.42 4.38 8.23
CA GLN A 33 -5.05 3.04 8.69
C GLN A 33 -3.56 2.73 8.48
N LEU A 34 -2.95 3.25 7.42
CA LEU A 34 -1.50 3.15 7.21
C LEU A 34 -0.71 3.95 8.24
N GLY A 35 -1.22 5.09 8.68
CA GLY A 35 -0.55 5.97 9.64
C GLY A 35 0.81 6.43 9.09
N ASP A 36 1.83 6.48 9.96
CA ASP A 36 3.18 6.92 9.59
C ASP A 36 4.03 5.83 8.90
N ARG A 37 3.42 4.69 8.52
CA ARG A 37 4.14 3.63 7.82
C ARG A 37 4.56 4.09 6.43
N SER A 38 5.84 3.93 6.12
CA SER A 38 6.39 4.24 4.78
C SER A 38 6.02 3.19 3.71
N SER A 39 5.47 2.04 4.12
CA SER A 39 5.07 0.94 3.26
C SER A 39 3.82 0.22 3.79
N PRO A 40 2.90 -0.21 2.92
CA PRO A 40 2.88 0.05 1.48
C PRO A 40 2.57 1.52 1.15
N ARG A 41 3.08 2.00 0.02
CA ARG A 41 2.79 3.35 -0.47
C ARG A 41 1.38 3.39 -1.06
N ILE A 42 0.60 4.40 -0.72
CA ILE A 42 -0.75 4.62 -1.25
C ILE A 42 -0.78 5.86 -2.17
N LYS A 43 -1.56 5.80 -3.26
CA LYS A 43 -1.85 6.93 -4.14
C LYS A 43 -3.31 6.94 -4.56
N TYR A 44 -3.87 8.13 -4.72
CA TYR A 44 -5.20 8.33 -5.29
C TYR A 44 -5.12 8.87 -6.72
N ARG A 45 -6.04 8.40 -7.56
CA ARG A 45 -6.47 9.01 -8.81
C ARG A 45 -8.00 9.02 -8.81
N PRO A 46 -8.67 9.92 -9.54
CA PRO A 46 -10.13 9.93 -9.56
C PRO A 46 -10.73 8.54 -9.86
N GLY A 47 -11.44 7.97 -8.88
CA GLY A 47 -12.05 6.64 -8.95
C GLY A 47 -11.12 5.44 -8.73
N GLU A 48 -9.86 5.66 -8.38
CA GLU A 48 -8.83 4.61 -8.32
C GLU A 48 -7.82 4.82 -7.18
N ILE A 49 -7.51 3.73 -6.50
CA ILE A 49 -6.51 3.68 -5.44
C ILE A 49 -5.40 2.70 -5.86
N LEU A 50 -4.15 3.14 -5.74
CA LEU A 50 -2.97 2.31 -5.91
C LEU A 50 -2.32 2.05 -4.56
N LEU A 51 -2.02 0.78 -4.27
CA LEU A 51 -1.18 0.36 -3.15
C LEU A 51 0.05 -0.37 -3.68
N MET A 52 1.24 0.00 -3.18
CA MET A 52 2.51 -0.50 -3.68
C MET A 52 3.40 -0.92 -2.51
N ALA A 53 3.68 -2.21 -2.40
CA ALA A 53 4.75 -2.72 -1.55
C ALA A 53 6.06 -2.66 -2.34
N PRO A 54 7.09 -1.95 -1.85
CA PRO A 54 8.41 -2.00 -2.48
C PRO A 54 8.95 -3.43 -2.47
N LEU A 55 9.83 -3.74 -3.41
CA LEU A 55 10.67 -4.93 -3.25
C LEU A 55 11.58 -4.73 -2.03
N PRO A 56 11.93 -5.81 -1.29
CA PRO A 56 12.99 -5.76 -0.32
C PRO A 56 14.25 -5.24 -1.00
N GLU A 57 14.98 -4.40 -0.28
CA GLU A 57 16.24 -3.83 -0.74
C GLU A 57 17.16 -4.96 -1.20
N HIS A 58 17.57 -4.93 -2.47
CA HIS A 58 18.57 -5.85 -2.98
C HIS A 58 19.96 -5.33 -2.59
N GLY A 59 20.69 -6.10 -1.78
CA GLY A 59 22.15 -6.00 -1.63
C GLY A 59 22.67 -4.95 -0.65
N ARG A 60 23.31 -5.45 0.42
CA ARG A 60 24.21 -4.79 1.39
C ARG A 60 23.84 -3.37 1.81
N LYS A 61 23.58 -3.18 3.12
CA LYS A 61 23.97 -1.95 3.80
C LYS A 61 25.41 -1.64 3.40
N ALA A 62 25.61 -0.65 2.54
CA ALA A 62 26.92 -0.06 2.37
C ALA A 62 27.25 0.57 3.71
N SER A 63 28.34 0.05 4.28
CA SER A 63 29.09 0.44 5.49
C SER A 63 28.52 1.56 6.35
#